data_AF-A0A397VRV1-F1
#
_entry.id   AF-A0A397VRV1-F1
#
_cell.length_a   1.000
_cell.length_b   1.000
_cell.length_c   1.000
_cell.angle_alpha   90.00
_cell.angle_beta   90.00
_cell.angle_gamma   90.00
#
_symmetry.space_group_name_H-M   'P 1'
#
loop_
_entity.id
_entity.type
_entity.pdbx_description
1 polymer ?
#
loop_
_entity_poly.entity_id
_entity_poly.type
_entity_poly.pdbx_seq_one_letter_code
_entity_poly.pdbx_strand_id
1 'polypeptide(L)'
;MASKIFMGDMPELMENILNNLKNELNSLYSCSLVSRHWCKMSIPILWQNPFSFYPKPLYISEYFSSLDEDEIYILKEYGINLEISRKLFNYAKFLKDLNLSNLEFIARKWTSLNLVEPISSRIYLDVLVNIVINLLLKLIFESGTILHKLVLSFSELFEFKPEIFYSIGRNELFFSRLQHLSLSVIPEFNTENVTIFLKVLAKNITTISSLNLEICSDFKPELFHSLFHHIIRIIKSQDQLKLFGLDGGDHYLTELHGIISALECQKNSLQKVIIKECAYSKDTLEIVDCAIDVHTMPLILEKYGLLIQRLRFNSKNSDDFDEELFFLKAFKSFCPNITYLYISNIEFSIQLLELIGSLQRLQFLSLRRYFATMSTMSRHFPQSLQRTLKKLLIYRLDDEKDTRALIEFCIRNKSLNYVGVYIYSDLNENFRKEAETHDANVVLVPSSRIIVNC
;
A
#
# COMPACT_ATOMS: atom_id res chain seq x y z
N MET A 1 -49.09 -7.56 31.54
CA MET A 1 -47.71 -7.68 32.04
C MET A 1 -46.88 -8.39 30.98
N ALA A 2 -46.28 -7.62 30.06
CA ALA A 2 -45.28 -8.18 29.15
C ALA A 2 -43.98 -8.35 29.95
N SER A 3 -43.41 -9.55 29.91
CA SER A 3 -42.22 -9.93 30.67
C SER A 3 -41.10 -8.93 30.43
N LYS A 4 -40.68 -8.26 31.52
CA LYS A 4 -39.29 -7.86 31.72
C LYS A 4 -38.46 -9.14 31.64
N ILE A 5 -38.14 -9.59 30.43
CA ILE A 5 -37.02 -10.48 30.23
C ILE A 5 -35.84 -9.66 30.74
N PHE A 6 -35.26 -10.12 31.84
CA PHE A 6 -33.91 -9.82 32.25
C PHE A 6 -32.98 -10.16 31.08
N MET A 7 -32.94 -9.31 30.05
CA MET A 7 -31.69 -9.06 29.35
C MET A 7 -30.87 -8.31 30.38
N GLY A 8 -30.23 -9.05 31.28
CA GLY A 8 -29.12 -8.51 32.03
C GLY A 8 -28.21 -7.83 31.01
N ASP A 9 -27.92 -6.56 31.25
CA ASP A 9 -26.93 -5.81 30.51
C ASP A 9 -25.67 -6.67 30.43
N MET A 10 -25.44 -7.31 29.29
CA MET A 10 -24.14 -7.87 28.93
C MET A 10 -23.63 -7.08 27.73
N PRO A 11 -23.35 -5.76 27.88
CA PRO A 11 -22.86 -4.94 26.78
C PRO A 11 -21.59 -5.52 26.19
N GLU A 12 -20.78 -6.20 27.01
CA GLU A 12 -19.55 -6.88 26.60
C GLU A 12 -19.81 -8.01 25.59
N LEU A 13 -20.87 -8.82 25.78
CA LEU A 13 -21.24 -9.86 24.82
C LEU A 13 -21.77 -9.25 23.52
N MET A 14 -22.57 -8.19 23.62
CA MET A 14 -23.09 -7.50 22.43
C MET A 14 -21.98 -6.79 21.66
N GLU A 15 -21.05 -6.15 22.35
CA GLU A 15 -19.86 -5.53 21.78
C GLU A 15 -19.01 -6.58 21.07
N ASN A 16 -18.78 -7.74 21.69
CA ASN A 16 -18.09 -8.85 21.03
C ASN A 16 -18.82 -9.35 19.78
N ILE A 17 -20.15 -9.51 19.83
CA ILE A 17 -20.93 -9.91 18.66
C ILE A 17 -20.79 -8.87 17.54
N LEU A 18 -21.02 -7.59 17.83
CA LEU A 18 -20.97 -6.52 16.83
C LEU A 18 -19.56 -6.29 16.28
N ASN A 19 -18.52 -6.44 17.09
CA ASN A 19 -17.13 -6.35 16.65
C ASN A 19 -16.75 -7.49 15.70
N ASN A 20 -17.33 -8.68 15.85
CA ASN A 20 -17.17 -9.77 14.89
C ASN A 20 -17.89 -9.48 13.56
N LEU A 21 -18.94 -8.67 13.59
CA LEU A 21 -19.71 -8.23 12.41
C LEU A 21 -19.15 -6.94 11.77
N LYS A 22 -18.02 -6.39 12.22
CA LYS A 22 -17.50 -5.09 11.74
C LYS A 22 -17.28 -5.00 10.21
N ASN A 23 -17.07 -6.14 9.55
CA ASN A 23 -16.89 -6.23 8.11
C ASN A 23 -18.19 -6.57 7.36
N GLU A 24 -19.29 -6.84 8.08
CA GLU A 24 -20.60 -7.20 7.55
C GLU A 24 -21.62 -6.08 7.77
N LEU A 25 -21.52 -5.03 6.96
CA LEU A 25 -22.34 -3.81 7.11
C LEU A 25 -23.84 -4.09 7.07
N ASN A 26 -24.31 -5.04 6.26
CA ASN A 26 -25.73 -5.41 6.19
C ASN A 26 -26.21 -6.08 7.49
N SER A 27 -25.36 -6.92 8.09
CA SER A 27 -25.62 -7.56 9.38
C SER A 27 -25.70 -6.50 10.48
N LEU A 28 -24.73 -5.59 10.54
CA LEU A 28 -24.73 -4.47 11.50
C LEU A 28 -25.92 -3.52 11.31
N TYR A 29 -26.30 -3.23 10.06
CA TYR A 29 -27.50 -2.43 9.78
C TYR A 29 -28.75 -3.12 10.30
N SER A 30 -28.88 -4.44 10.06
CA SER A 30 -29.99 -5.24 10.58
C SER A 30 -30.02 -5.22 12.12
N CYS A 31 -28.85 -5.35 12.77
CA CYS A 31 -28.71 -5.19 14.22
C CYS A 31 -29.20 -3.82 14.71
N SER A 32 -28.91 -2.75 13.96
CA SER A 32 -29.32 -1.39 14.35
C SER A 32 -30.84 -1.20 14.40
N LEU A 33 -31.61 -2.07 13.74
CA LEU A 33 -33.08 -2.01 13.68
C LEU A 33 -33.76 -2.85 14.78
N VAL A 34 -33.02 -3.70 15.50
CA VAL A 34 -33.59 -4.65 16.49
C VAL A 34 -34.20 -3.92 17.69
N SER A 35 -33.47 -2.97 18.27
CA SER A 35 -33.93 -2.18 19.42
C SER A 35 -33.08 -0.92 19.61
N ARG A 36 -33.51 0.01 20.48
CA ARG A 36 -32.75 1.23 20.81
C ARG A 36 -31.34 0.92 21.34
N HIS A 37 -31.16 -0.15 22.11
CA HIS A 37 -29.85 -0.51 22.66
C HIS A 37 -28.91 -1.02 21.57
N TRP A 38 -29.38 -1.98 20.77
CA TRP A 38 -28.63 -2.49 19.62
C TRP A 38 -28.31 -1.39 18.60
N CYS A 39 -29.22 -0.45 18.37
CA CYS A 39 -29.00 0.73 17.54
C CYS A 39 -27.83 1.58 18.06
N LYS A 40 -27.84 1.93 19.36
CA LYS A 40 -26.78 2.74 19.98
C LYS A 40 -25.38 2.10 19.92
N MET A 41 -25.28 0.77 19.87
CA MET A 41 -24.00 0.07 19.75
C MET A 41 -23.59 -0.18 18.30
N SER A 42 -24.54 -0.48 17.41
CA SER A 42 -24.25 -0.81 16.00
C SER A 42 -23.90 0.44 15.18
N ILE A 43 -24.57 1.57 15.43
CA ILE A 43 -24.34 2.82 14.68
C ILE A 43 -22.89 3.32 14.80
N PRO A 44 -22.27 3.43 16.00
CA PRO A 44 -20.87 3.82 16.10
C PRO A 44 -19.90 2.92 15.34
N ILE A 45 -20.22 1.63 15.14
CA ILE A 45 -19.39 0.68 14.39
C ILE A 45 -19.61 0.84 12.88
N LEU A 46 -20.87 0.95 12.44
CA LEU A 46 -21.24 1.19 11.04
C LEU A 46 -20.59 2.45 10.47
N TRP A 47 -20.50 3.50 11.29
CA TRP A 47 -20.04 4.83 10.87
C TRP A 47 -18.53 5.04 11.04
N GLN A 48 -17.75 3.99 11.32
CA GLN A 48 -16.29 4.10 11.39
C GLN A 48 -15.65 4.34 10.02
N ASN A 49 -16.21 3.80 8.94
CA ASN A 49 -15.70 3.94 7.58
C ASN A 49 -16.84 3.99 6.53
N PRO A 50 -17.74 4.99 6.59
CA PRO A 50 -18.96 5.04 5.78
C PRO A 50 -18.69 5.23 4.28
N PHE A 51 -17.47 5.62 3.91
CA PHE A 51 -17.10 5.95 2.54
C PHE A 51 -16.39 4.81 1.78
N SER A 52 -16.12 3.67 2.41
CA SER A 52 -15.28 2.61 1.83
C SER A 52 -16.00 1.56 0.97
N PHE A 53 -17.30 1.30 1.17
CA PHE A 53 -18.01 0.17 0.55
C PHE A 53 -19.29 0.62 -0.13
N TYR A 54 -19.50 0.20 -1.40
CA TYR A 54 -20.70 0.44 -2.24
C TYR A 54 -21.57 1.59 -1.74
N PRO A 55 -21.06 2.82 -1.83
CA PRO A 55 -21.54 3.91 -1.01
C PRO A 55 -22.94 4.29 -1.43
N LYS A 56 -23.86 4.27 -0.47
CA LYS A 56 -25.16 4.91 -0.63
C LYS A 56 -24.92 6.41 -0.52
N PRO A 57 -25.21 7.21 -1.56
CA PRO A 57 -25.01 8.67 -1.51
C PRO A 57 -25.68 9.31 -0.29
N LEU A 58 -26.78 8.70 0.19
CA LEU A 58 -27.55 9.12 1.35
C LEU A 58 -26.71 9.43 2.59
N TYR A 59 -25.55 8.78 2.79
CA TYR A 59 -24.65 9.05 3.93
C TYR A 59 -24.31 10.53 4.12
N ILE A 60 -24.15 11.29 3.05
CA ILE A 60 -23.87 12.73 3.15
C ILE A 60 -25.04 13.49 3.78
N SER A 61 -26.28 13.11 3.46
CA SER A 61 -27.47 13.71 4.07
C SER A 61 -27.53 13.50 5.58
N GLU A 62 -27.01 12.38 6.09
CA GLU A 62 -26.90 12.17 7.53
C GLU A 62 -25.86 13.07 8.20
N TYR A 63 -24.71 13.31 7.57
CA TYR A 63 -23.75 14.32 8.05
C TYR A 63 -24.37 15.72 8.06
N PHE A 64 -25.08 16.07 6.99
CA PHE A 64 -25.69 17.40 6.85
C PHE A 64 -26.88 17.64 7.79
N SER A 65 -27.35 16.63 8.51
CA SER A 65 -28.35 16.79 9.56
C SER A 65 -27.91 17.65 10.75
N SER A 66 -26.62 17.94 10.87
CA SER A 66 -26.05 18.84 11.88
C SER A 66 -25.63 20.21 11.36
N LEU A 67 -25.89 20.55 10.09
CA LEU A 67 -25.60 21.89 9.56
C LEU A 67 -26.49 22.94 10.23
N ASP A 68 -25.96 24.16 10.34
CA ASP A 68 -26.73 25.33 10.77
C ASP A 68 -27.58 25.92 9.61
N GLU A 69 -28.45 26.89 9.94
CA GLU A 69 -29.36 27.48 8.96
C GLU A 69 -28.63 28.21 7.82
N ASP A 70 -27.46 28.79 8.11
CA ASP A 70 -26.65 29.54 7.15
C ASP A 70 -25.97 28.59 6.16
N GLU A 71 -25.41 27.47 6.63
CA GLU A 71 -24.81 26.42 5.80
C GLU A 71 -25.84 25.75 4.89
N ILE A 72 -27.06 25.54 5.40
CA ILE A 72 -28.18 25.02 4.62
C ILE A 72 -28.60 26.03 3.54
N TYR A 73 -28.63 27.32 3.88
CA TYR A 73 -28.95 28.38 2.94
C TYR A 73 -27.94 28.43 1.79
N ILE A 74 -26.64 28.33 2.09
CA ILE A 74 -25.57 28.26 1.07
C ILE A 74 -25.86 27.13 0.08
N LEU A 75 -26.14 25.91 0.56
CA LEU A 75 -26.42 24.77 -0.33
C LEU A 75 -27.64 25.01 -1.24
N LYS A 76 -28.67 25.68 -0.73
CA LYS A 76 -29.87 26.05 -1.52
C LYS A 76 -29.58 27.09 -2.59
N GLU A 77 -28.77 28.10 -2.31
CA GLU A 77 -28.35 29.11 -3.32
C GLU A 77 -27.62 28.46 -4.49
N TYR A 78 -26.88 27.37 -4.21
CA TYR A 78 -26.20 26.56 -5.19
C TYR A 78 -27.09 25.50 -5.88
N GLY A 79 -28.42 25.57 -5.70
CA GLY A 79 -29.39 24.71 -6.37
C GLY A 79 -29.48 23.29 -5.80
N ILE A 80 -28.94 23.05 -4.60
CA ILE A 80 -29.04 21.76 -3.90
C ILE A 80 -30.24 21.81 -2.96
N ASN A 81 -31.25 20.98 -3.22
CA ASN A 81 -32.42 20.92 -2.36
C ASN A 81 -32.26 19.80 -1.32
N LEU A 82 -32.30 20.17 -0.04
CA LEU A 82 -32.14 19.23 1.07
C LEU A 82 -33.36 19.24 2.00
N GLU A 83 -34.03 18.10 2.05
CA GLU A 83 -34.97 17.79 3.13
C GLU A 83 -34.19 17.31 4.35
N ILE A 84 -33.63 18.25 5.12
CA ILE A 84 -32.84 17.92 6.31
C ILE A 84 -33.77 17.70 7.50
N SER A 85 -33.89 16.45 7.93
CA SER A 85 -34.48 16.11 9.24
C SER A 85 -33.37 16.03 10.30
N ARG A 86 -33.51 16.73 11.44
CA ARG A 86 -32.59 16.57 12.58
C ARG A 86 -32.50 15.10 13.00
N LYS A 87 -31.29 14.57 13.13
CA LYS A 87 -31.06 13.14 13.45
C LYS A 87 -30.65 12.91 14.90
N LEU A 88 -30.76 11.65 15.32
CA LEU A 88 -30.56 11.18 16.69
C LEU A 88 -29.08 11.06 17.10
N PHE A 89 -28.16 11.05 16.14
CA PHE A 89 -26.73 10.84 16.36
C PHE A 89 -25.91 11.92 15.65
N ASN A 90 -24.78 12.31 16.28
CA ASN A 90 -23.71 13.02 15.58
C ASN A 90 -22.81 11.98 14.89
N TYR A 91 -23.15 11.63 13.65
CA TYR A 91 -22.47 10.59 12.89
C TYR A 91 -20.99 10.89 12.62
N ALA A 92 -20.63 12.17 12.49
CA ALA A 92 -19.25 12.59 12.27
C ALA A 92 -18.31 12.17 13.39
N LYS A 93 -18.81 12.13 14.64
CA LYS A 93 -18.05 11.71 15.82
C LYS A 93 -17.59 10.24 15.77
N PHE A 94 -18.21 9.41 14.95
CA PHE A 94 -17.91 7.98 14.86
C PHE A 94 -16.85 7.64 13.80
N LEU A 95 -16.50 8.59 12.91
CA LEU A 95 -15.57 8.37 11.81
C LEU A 95 -14.17 8.00 12.32
N LYS A 96 -13.63 6.86 11.87
CA LYS A 96 -12.27 6.38 12.19
C LYS A 96 -11.34 6.32 10.99
N ASP A 97 -11.91 6.12 9.80
CA ASP A 97 -11.17 5.99 8.55
C ASP A 97 -11.65 7.07 7.57
N LEU A 98 -10.77 8.01 7.24
CA LEU A 98 -11.04 9.06 6.27
C LEU A 98 -10.19 8.85 5.02
N ASN A 99 -10.86 8.59 3.90
CA ASN A 99 -10.23 8.55 2.58
C ASN A 99 -10.84 9.65 1.71
N LEU A 100 -10.01 10.60 1.30
CA LEU A 100 -10.48 11.79 0.58
C LEU A 100 -10.88 11.49 -0.87
N SER A 101 -10.24 10.55 -1.57
CA SER A 101 -10.72 10.08 -2.89
C SER A 101 -12.12 9.48 -2.79
N ASN A 102 -12.35 8.64 -1.78
CA ASN A 102 -13.65 8.03 -1.58
C ASN A 102 -14.71 9.07 -1.19
N LEU A 103 -14.35 10.02 -0.34
CA LEU A 103 -15.22 11.14 0.04
C LEU A 103 -15.62 11.96 -1.20
N GLU A 104 -14.66 12.32 -2.04
CA GLU A 104 -14.91 13.06 -3.28
C GLU A 104 -15.84 12.30 -4.22
N PHE A 105 -15.58 11.02 -4.44
CA PHE A 105 -16.41 10.17 -5.30
C PHE A 105 -17.87 10.13 -4.83
N ILE A 106 -18.09 10.04 -3.52
CA ILE A 106 -19.42 9.98 -2.92
C ILE A 106 -20.09 11.35 -2.95
N ALA A 107 -19.35 12.42 -2.64
CA ALA A 107 -19.82 13.79 -2.77
C ALA A 107 -20.30 14.08 -4.18
N ARG A 108 -19.53 13.70 -5.20
CA ARG A 108 -19.91 13.85 -6.61
C ARG A 108 -21.23 13.17 -6.94
N LYS A 109 -21.40 11.91 -6.54
CA LYS A 109 -22.66 11.16 -6.75
C LYS A 109 -23.82 11.81 -6.01
N TRP A 110 -23.62 12.19 -4.76
CA TRP A 110 -24.67 12.81 -3.95
C TRP A 110 -25.08 14.17 -4.52
N THR A 111 -24.13 15.02 -4.90
CA THR A 111 -24.39 16.32 -5.52
C THR A 111 -25.21 16.14 -6.79
N SER A 112 -24.84 15.19 -7.67
CA SER A 112 -25.62 14.93 -8.89
C SER A 112 -27.06 14.47 -8.65
N LEU A 113 -27.36 13.85 -7.51
CA LEU A 113 -28.69 13.34 -7.17
C LEU A 113 -29.60 14.37 -6.49
N ASN A 114 -29.02 15.39 -5.85
CA ASN A 114 -29.77 16.37 -5.05
C ASN A 114 -29.87 17.76 -5.70
N LEU A 115 -29.43 17.88 -6.96
CA LEU A 115 -29.58 19.10 -7.74
C LEU A 115 -30.99 19.22 -8.30
N VAL A 116 -31.52 20.45 -8.23
CA VAL A 116 -32.86 20.77 -8.74
C VAL A 116 -32.93 20.67 -10.27
N GLU A 117 -31.85 21.05 -10.96
CA GLU A 117 -31.76 21.00 -12.42
C GLU A 117 -30.57 20.14 -12.89
N PRO A 118 -30.70 19.41 -14.02
CA PRO A 118 -29.61 18.66 -14.61
C PRO A 118 -28.45 19.59 -14.99
N ILE A 119 -27.23 19.18 -14.67
CA ILE A 119 -26.03 19.98 -14.89
C ILE A 119 -25.70 20.05 -16.39
N SER A 120 -25.51 21.26 -16.91
CA SER A 120 -25.05 21.51 -18.27
C SER A 120 -23.52 21.59 -18.41
N SER A 121 -22.78 21.81 -17.31
CA SER A 121 -21.32 22.03 -17.30
C SER A 121 -20.59 21.21 -16.23
N ARG A 122 -19.55 20.48 -16.64
CA ARG A 122 -18.65 19.71 -15.74
C ARG A 122 -18.01 20.61 -14.68
N ILE A 123 -17.56 21.81 -15.07
CA ILE A 123 -16.89 22.77 -14.19
C ILE A 123 -17.79 23.20 -13.04
N TYR A 124 -19.08 23.42 -13.31
CA TYR A 124 -20.03 23.82 -12.27
C TYR A 124 -20.25 22.69 -11.25
N LEU A 125 -20.35 21.43 -11.70
CA LEU A 125 -20.41 20.28 -10.80
C LEU A 125 -19.17 20.19 -9.90
N ASP A 126 -17.98 20.44 -10.45
CA ASP A 126 -16.73 20.40 -9.68
C ASP A 126 -16.72 21.45 -8.56
N VAL A 127 -17.17 22.68 -8.84
CA VAL A 127 -17.32 23.74 -7.82
C VAL A 127 -18.29 23.32 -6.72
N LEU A 128 -19.45 22.76 -7.08
CA LEU A 128 -20.43 22.29 -6.11
C LEU A 128 -19.91 21.15 -5.24
N VAL A 129 -19.21 20.20 -5.86
CA VAL A 129 -18.57 19.08 -5.16
C VAL A 129 -17.54 19.59 -4.16
N ASN A 130 -16.73 20.59 -4.53
CA ASN A 130 -15.80 21.23 -3.61
C ASN A 130 -16.49 21.86 -2.40
N ILE A 131 -17.63 22.52 -2.59
CA ILE A 131 -18.41 23.12 -1.49
C ILE A 131 -18.90 22.02 -0.54
N VAL A 132 -19.48 20.95 -1.09
CA VAL A 132 -19.99 19.79 -0.32
C VAL A 132 -18.86 19.12 0.47
N ILE A 133 -17.71 18.88 -0.16
CA ILE A 133 -16.56 18.25 0.51
C ILE A 133 -16.03 19.16 1.63
N ASN A 134 -15.89 20.46 1.40
CA ASN A 134 -15.42 21.40 2.43
C ASN A 134 -16.38 21.43 3.64
N LEU A 135 -17.70 21.47 3.41
CA LEU A 135 -18.67 21.40 4.51
C LEU A 135 -18.58 20.08 5.28
N LEU A 136 -18.46 18.94 4.58
CA LEU A 136 -18.29 17.63 5.22
C LEU A 136 -17.01 17.58 6.06
N LEU A 137 -15.90 18.09 5.53
CA LEU A 137 -14.62 18.13 6.23
C LEU A 137 -14.69 19.02 7.48
N LYS A 138 -15.32 20.19 7.38
CA LYS A 138 -15.55 21.07 8.54
C LYS A 138 -16.30 20.32 9.64
N LEU A 139 -17.44 19.70 9.31
CA LEU A 139 -18.22 18.90 10.25
C LEU A 139 -17.39 17.76 10.89
N ILE A 140 -16.59 17.06 10.09
CA ILE A 140 -15.73 15.97 10.57
C ILE A 140 -14.69 16.50 11.55
N PHE A 141 -13.99 17.58 11.21
CA PHE A 141 -12.93 18.15 12.05
C PHE A 141 -13.47 18.78 13.34
N GLU A 142 -14.67 19.34 13.31
CA GLU A 142 -15.35 19.93 14.48
C GLU A 142 -16.10 18.88 15.34
N SER A 143 -16.29 17.66 14.85
CA SER A 143 -17.07 16.61 15.54
C SER A 143 -16.46 16.07 16.84
N GLY A 144 -15.17 16.33 17.09
CA GLY A 144 -14.41 15.70 18.17
C GLY A 144 -14.12 14.21 17.94
N THR A 145 -14.18 13.73 16.70
CA THR A 145 -13.74 12.37 16.38
C THR A 145 -12.22 12.22 16.55
N ILE A 146 -11.79 10.97 16.73
CA ILE A 146 -10.39 10.54 16.80
C ILE A 146 -10.16 9.56 15.66
N LEU A 147 -9.27 9.91 14.74
CA LEU A 147 -9.00 9.18 13.50
C LEU A 147 -7.93 8.10 13.70
N HIS A 148 -8.11 6.95 13.06
CA HIS A 148 -7.14 5.85 13.04
C HIS A 148 -6.44 5.70 11.69
N LYS A 149 -7.15 6.02 10.60
CA LYS A 149 -6.61 5.95 9.24
C LYS A 149 -6.95 7.20 8.43
N LEU A 150 -5.95 7.74 7.76
CA LEU A 150 -6.07 8.87 6.85
C LEU A 150 -5.45 8.53 5.49
N VAL A 151 -6.22 8.74 4.42
CA VAL A 151 -5.74 8.66 3.03
C VAL A 151 -5.96 10.01 2.39
N LEU A 152 -4.85 10.71 2.13
CA LEU A 152 -4.78 11.99 1.45
C LEU A 152 -4.48 11.75 -0.02
N SER A 153 -5.51 11.86 -0.85
CA SER A 153 -5.47 11.80 -2.31
C SER A 153 -6.54 12.76 -2.80
N PHE A 154 -6.17 13.71 -3.64
CA PHE A 154 -7.07 14.77 -4.09
C PHE A 154 -7.39 14.58 -5.57
N SER A 155 -8.34 15.34 -6.10
CA SER A 155 -8.38 15.63 -7.53
C SER A 155 -7.75 16.99 -7.79
N GLU A 156 -7.42 17.26 -9.05
CA GLU A 156 -6.82 18.53 -9.51
C GLU A 156 -7.64 19.75 -9.10
N LEU A 157 -8.96 19.57 -9.03
CA LEU A 157 -9.91 20.64 -8.87
C LEU A 157 -10.27 20.91 -7.41
N PHE A 158 -9.83 20.06 -6.47
CA PHE A 158 -10.17 20.23 -5.07
C PHE A 158 -9.31 21.28 -4.37
N GLU A 159 -9.97 22.23 -3.71
CA GLU A 159 -9.33 23.26 -2.91
C GLU A 159 -9.91 23.27 -1.48
N PHE A 160 -9.03 23.21 -0.47
CA PHE A 160 -9.44 23.41 0.91
C PHE A 160 -9.73 24.88 1.18
N LYS A 161 -10.88 25.16 1.76
CA LYS A 161 -11.14 26.49 2.32
C LYS A 161 -10.24 26.72 3.55
N PRO A 162 -9.75 27.96 3.77
CA PRO A 162 -8.90 28.29 4.93
C PRO A 162 -9.50 27.88 6.29
N GLU A 163 -10.82 27.93 6.42
CA GLU A 163 -11.61 27.52 7.59
C GLU A 163 -11.33 26.07 8.03
N ILE A 164 -11.00 25.20 7.08
CA ILE A 164 -10.66 23.79 7.35
C ILE A 164 -9.38 23.69 8.17
N PHE A 165 -8.35 24.45 7.80
CA PHE A 165 -7.08 24.43 8.53
C PHE A 165 -7.23 24.99 9.94
N TYR A 166 -8.10 25.98 10.14
CA TYR A 166 -8.47 26.45 11.48
C TYR A 166 -9.15 25.34 12.31
N SER A 167 -10.11 24.62 11.70
CA SER A 167 -10.85 23.53 12.34
C SER A 167 -9.93 22.38 12.77
N ILE A 168 -9.03 21.95 11.88
CA ILE A 168 -8.03 20.91 12.18
C ILE A 168 -7.09 21.39 13.30
N GLY A 169 -6.68 22.66 13.27
CA GLY A 169 -5.78 23.23 14.27
C GLY A 169 -6.36 23.27 15.69
N ARG A 170 -7.69 23.33 15.86
CA ARG A 170 -8.35 23.33 17.17
C ARG A 170 -8.57 21.93 17.75
N ASN A 171 -8.63 20.90 16.91
CA ASN A 171 -8.92 19.54 17.37
C ASN A 171 -7.62 18.77 17.68
N GLU A 172 -7.05 19.05 18.86
CA GLU A 172 -5.78 18.46 19.31
C GLU A 172 -5.79 16.92 19.35
N LEU A 173 -6.96 16.33 19.59
CA LEU A 173 -7.11 14.87 19.72
C LEU A 173 -7.35 14.17 18.38
N PHE A 174 -7.66 14.89 17.31
CA PHE A 174 -8.11 14.31 16.04
C PHE A 174 -7.13 13.27 15.48
N PHE A 175 -5.83 13.57 15.52
CA PHE A 175 -4.77 12.67 15.04
C PHE A 175 -4.06 11.89 16.16
N SER A 176 -4.51 12.00 17.41
CA SER A 176 -3.81 11.42 18.57
C SER A 176 -3.66 9.90 18.50
N ARG A 177 -4.54 9.20 17.77
CA ARG A 177 -4.49 7.74 17.55
C ARG A 177 -4.31 7.36 16.08
N LEU A 178 -3.80 8.26 15.25
CA LEU A 178 -3.61 7.99 13.83
C LEU A 178 -2.52 6.94 13.63
N GLN A 179 -2.89 5.75 13.18
CA GLN A 179 -1.97 4.62 12.98
C GLN A 179 -1.53 4.43 11.53
N HIS A 180 -2.40 4.82 10.58
CA HIS A 180 -2.19 4.62 9.16
C HIS A 180 -2.33 5.94 8.41
N LEU A 181 -1.25 6.36 7.75
CA LEU A 181 -1.24 7.51 6.86
C LEU A 181 -0.86 7.06 5.44
N SER A 182 -1.68 7.41 4.47
CA SER A 182 -1.37 7.27 3.06
C SER A 182 -1.44 8.64 2.39
N LEU A 183 -0.42 9.00 1.65
CA LEU A 183 -0.33 10.26 0.92
C LEU A 183 -0.05 9.96 -0.55
N SER A 184 -0.92 10.43 -1.43
CA SER A 184 -0.73 10.42 -2.88
C SER A 184 -0.53 11.86 -3.36
N VAL A 185 0.54 12.11 -4.12
CA VAL A 185 0.97 13.40 -4.63
C VAL A 185 1.18 13.27 -6.13
N ILE A 186 0.21 13.72 -6.93
CA ILE A 186 0.14 13.60 -8.39
C ILE A 186 0.20 14.99 -9.03
N PRO A 187 0.96 15.21 -10.12
CA PRO A 187 1.30 16.51 -10.74
C PRO A 187 0.18 17.53 -10.82
N GLU A 188 -1.04 17.05 -11.00
CA GLU A 188 -2.19 17.88 -11.21
C GLU A 188 -2.78 18.45 -9.90
N PHE A 189 -2.21 18.14 -8.73
CA PHE A 189 -2.71 18.60 -7.42
C PHE A 189 -2.31 20.02 -7.04
N ASN A 190 -3.19 20.65 -6.25
CA ASN A 190 -2.87 21.85 -5.49
C ASN A 190 -1.88 21.52 -4.36
N THR A 191 -0.59 21.57 -4.69
CA THR A 191 0.54 21.26 -3.80
C THR A 191 0.63 22.16 -2.57
N GLU A 192 0.13 23.40 -2.66
CA GLU A 192 0.11 24.35 -1.54
C GLU A 192 -0.79 23.83 -0.41
N ASN A 193 -2.00 23.40 -0.77
CA ASN A 193 -2.96 22.81 0.16
C ASN A 193 -2.43 21.55 0.85
N VAL A 194 -1.80 20.66 0.08
CA VAL A 194 -1.16 19.45 0.63
C VAL A 194 -0.05 19.84 1.59
N THR A 195 0.78 20.83 1.24
CA THR A 195 1.87 21.32 2.08
C THR A 195 1.36 21.88 3.40
N ILE A 196 0.30 22.70 3.37
CA ILE A 196 -0.33 23.24 4.60
C ILE A 196 -0.88 22.11 5.45
N PHE A 197 -1.57 21.14 4.85
CA PHE A 197 -2.12 19.99 5.58
C PHE A 197 -1.00 19.16 6.23
N LEU A 198 0.07 18.86 5.50
CA LEU A 198 1.24 18.14 6.01
C LEU A 198 1.96 18.91 7.11
N LYS A 199 2.02 20.24 7.03
CA LYS A 199 2.58 21.09 8.09
C LYS A 199 1.78 20.96 9.39
N VAL A 200 0.45 20.88 9.32
CA VAL A 200 -0.42 20.67 10.49
C VAL A 200 -0.21 19.26 11.05
N LEU A 201 -0.20 18.23 10.19
CA LEU A 201 0.05 16.85 10.59
C LEU A 201 1.42 16.70 11.29
N ALA A 202 2.48 17.23 10.70
CA ALA A 202 3.85 17.14 11.21
C ALA A 202 4.06 17.77 12.60
N LYS A 203 3.09 18.55 13.10
CA LYS A 203 3.10 19.12 14.45
C LYS A 203 2.47 18.19 15.49
N ASN A 204 1.51 17.35 15.08
CA ASN A 204 0.54 16.73 15.98
C ASN A 204 0.57 15.19 15.98
N ILE A 205 1.43 14.55 15.16
CA ILE A 205 1.45 13.08 14.99
C ILE A 205 2.77 12.45 15.44
N THR A 206 2.67 11.49 16.35
CA THR A 206 3.79 10.61 16.77
C THR A 206 3.42 9.12 16.72
N THR A 207 2.15 8.81 16.42
CA THR A 207 1.57 7.47 16.61
C THR A 207 1.47 6.62 15.33
N ILE A 208 1.97 7.11 14.19
CA ILE A 208 1.87 6.41 12.91
C ILE A 208 2.74 5.14 12.94
N SER A 209 2.08 4.01 12.69
CA SER A 209 2.74 2.70 12.55
C SER A 209 2.92 2.29 11.09
N SER A 210 2.13 2.88 10.18
CA SER A 210 2.16 2.59 8.75
C SER A 210 2.06 3.88 7.94
N LEU A 211 3.09 4.15 7.14
CA LEU A 211 3.15 5.29 6.23
C LEU A 211 3.29 4.79 4.80
N ASN A 212 2.37 5.17 3.92
CA ASN A 212 2.49 4.93 2.48
C ASN A 212 2.54 6.28 1.74
N LEU A 213 3.52 6.43 0.86
CA LEU A 213 3.71 7.59 0.02
C LEU A 213 3.60 7.15 -1.43
N GLU A 214 2.90 7.91 -2.25
CA GLU A 214 2.83 7.78 -3.70
C GLU A 214 3.12 9.17 -4.29
N ILE A 215 4.20 9.30 -5.05
CA ILE A 215 4.74 10.58 -5.52
C ILE A 215 5.02 10.47 -7.03
N CYS A 216 4.20 11.12 -7.86
CA CYS A 216 4.34 11.11 -9.32
C CYS A 216 5.21 12.27 -9.84
N SER A 217 5.74 12.13 -11.06
CA SER A 217 7.02 12.69 -11.51
C SER A 217 7.04 14.08 -12.20
N ASP A 218 5.91 14.78 -12.35
CA ASP A 218 5.85 15.92 -13.29
C ASP A 218 5.68 17.30 -12.62
N PHE A 219 6.28 17.53 -11.45
CA PHE A 219 6.08 18.76 -10.67
C PHE A 219 7.22 19.79 -10.77
N LYS A 220 6.89 21.04 -10.37
CA LYS A 220 7.87 22.11 -10.17
C LYS A 220 8.76 21.83 -8.93
N PRO A 221 10.10 21.92 -9.04
CA PRO A 221 11.04 21.54 -7.97
C PRO A 221 10.85 22.22 -6.60
N GLU A 222 10.46 23.50 -6.58
CA GLU A 222 10.39 24.32 -5.36
C GLU A 222 9.29 23.86 -4.38
N LEU A 223 8.12 23.51 -4.91
CA LEU A 223 6.98 23.01 -4.13
C LEU A 223 7.26 21.61 -3.58
N PHE A 224 8.06 20.83 -4.30
CA PHE A 224 8.53 19.52 -3.90
C PHE A 224 9.36 19.58 -2.62
N HIS A 225 10.37 20.45 -2.55
CA HIS A 225 11.24 20.52 -1.36
C HIS A 225 10.47 20.77 -0.04
N SER A 226 9.47 21.65 -0.06
CA SER A 226 8.64 21.94 1.12
C SER A 226 7.83 20.72 1.57
N LEU A 227 7.19 20.03 0.62
CA LEU A 227 6.43 18.81 0.87
C LEU A 227 7.32 17.70 1.45
N PHE A 228 8.48 17.46 0.84
CA PHE A 228 9.48 16.49 1.31
C PHE A 228 9.99 16.82 2.72
N HIS A 229 10.25 18.09 3.01
CA HIS A 229 10.67 18.52 4.34
C HIS A 229 9.63 18.16 5.41
N HIS A 230 8.33 18.35 5.12
CA HIS A 230 7.26 17.96 6.04
C HIS A 230 7.12 16.44 6.19
N ILE A 231 7.25 15.68 5.11
CA ILE A 231 7.25 14.21 5.16
C ILE A 231 8.41 13.67 6.01
N ILE A 232 9.63 14.21 5.80
CA ILE A 232 10.81 13.84 6.59
C ILE A 232 10.58 14.12 8.07
N ARG A 233 9.99 15.27 8.40
CA ARG A 233 9.64 15.63 9.77
C ARG A 233 8.63 14.64 10.37
N ILE A 234 7.60 14.26 9.61
CA ILE A 234 6.65 13.23 10.02
C ILE A 234 7.38 11.93 10.33
N ILE A 235 8.20 11.41 9.43
CA ILE A 235 8.93 10.15 9.64
C ILE A 235 9.78 10.19 10.91
N LYS A 236 10.52 11.29 11.12
CA LYS A 236 11.40 11.45 12.29
C LYS A 236 10.66 11.59 13.61
N SER A 237 9.42 12.07 13.61
CA SER A 237 8.64 12.29 14.83
C SER A 237 7.86 11.07 15.31
N GLN A 238 7.88 9.95 14.57
CA GLN A 238 7.11 8.77 14.96
C GLN A 238 7.80 7.96 16.06
N ASP A 239 7.01 7.44 17.00
CA ASP A 239 7.51 6.63 18.12
C ASP A 239 7.93 5.22 17.67
N GLN A 240 7.13 4.59 16.80
CA GLN A 240 7.32 3.22 16.30
C GLN A 240 6.74 3.05 14.89
N LEU A 241 7.45 3.55 13.87
CA LEU A 241 7.08 3.27 12.48
C LEU A 241 7.42 1.82 12.14
N LYS A 242 6.43 1.01 11.75
CA LYS A 242 6.59 -0.42 11.44
C LYS A 242 6.57 -0.69 9.94
N LEU A 243 5.69 -0.01 9.21
CA LEU A 243 5.49 -0.22 7.78
C LEU A 243 5.75 1.11 7.07
N PHE A 244 6.63 1.10 6.07
CA PHE A 244 6.85 2.22 5.18
C PHE A 244 6.64 1.76 3.73
N GLY A 245 5.90 2.55 2.96
CA GLY A 245 5.63 2.37 1.55
C GLY A 245 6.01 3.64 0.79
N LEU A 246 6.70 3.51 -0.34
CA LEU A 246 7.03 4.63 -1.23
C LEU A 246 6.86 4.21 -2.69
N ASP A 247 5.87 4.74 -3.37
CA ASP A 247 5.71 4.68 -4.83
C ASP A 247 6.28 5.99 -5.39
N GLY A 248 7.31 5.94 -6.23
CA GLY A 248 8.01 7.15 -6.69
C GLY A 248 8.46 7.08 -8.14
N GLY A 249 8.06 8.08 -8.93
CA GLY A 249 8.47 8.24 -10.32
C GLY A 249 9.98 8.41 -10.54
N ASP A 250 10.46 8.03 -11.72
CA ASP A 250 11.87 7.91 -12.11
C ASP A 250 12.71 9.23 -12.00
N HIS A 251 12.12 10.40 -11.66
CA HIS A 251 12.74 11.73 -11.84
C HIS A 251 13.18 12.50 -10.56
N TYR A 252 13.02 11.98 -9.33
CA TYR A 252 13.34 12.73 -8.08
C TYR A 252 14.17 11.96 -7.03
N LEU A 253 15.12 11.15 -7.48
CA LEU A 253 15.91 10.24 -6.65
C LEU A 253 16.72 10.94 -5.54
N THR A 254 17.22 12.14 -5.78
CA THR A 254 17.99 12.95 -4.81
C THR A 254 17.17 13.39 -3.60
N GLU A 255 15.89 13.67 -3.79
CA GLU A 255 14.96 14.10 -2.75
C GLU A 255 14.41 12.89 -1.98
N LEU A 256 14.22 11.75 -2.67
CA LEU A 256 13.91 10.47 -2.05
C LEU A 256 15.02 10.02 -1.09
N HIS A 257 16.28 10.34 -1.37
CA HIS A 257 17.40 10.10 -0.44
C HIS A 257 17.17 10.75 0.93
N GLY A 258 16.55 11.92 0.98
CA GLY A 258 16.19 12.59 2.24
C GLY A 258 15.18 11.78 3.06
N ILE A 259 14.16 11.20 2.41
CA ILE A 259 13.17 10.32 3.04
C ILE A 259 13.83 9.03 3.52
N ILE A 260 14.62 8.39 2.67
CA ILE A 260 15.33 7.14 2.99
C ILE A 260 16.29 7.35 4.16
N SER A 261 16.96 8.50 4.20
CA SER A 261 17.84 8.88 5.31
C SER A 261 17.05 9.10 6.60
N ALA A 262 15.85 9.69 6.53
CA ALA A 262 14.99 9.91 7.69
C ALA A 262 14.50 8.62 8.34
N LEU A 263 14.32 7.55 7.56
CA LEU A 263 13.92 6.23 8.07
C LEU A 263 14.96 5.60 9.01
N GLU A 264 16.20 6.09 9.02
CA GLU A 264 17.23 5.62 9.94
C GLU A 264 16.83 5.79 11.41
N CYS A 265 16.11 6.86 11.72
CA CYS A 265 15.57 7.09 13.06
C CYS A 265 14.59 5.99 13.50
N GLN A 266 14.05 5.20 12.56
CA GLN A 266 13.06 4.16 12.77
C GLN A 266 13.64 2.74 12.61
N LYS A 267 14.97 2.59 12.53
CA LYS A 267 15.64 1.30 12.23
C LYS A 267 15.28 0.13 13.14
N ASN A 268 14.94 0.41 14.41
CA ASN A 268 14.63 -0.61 15.41
C ASN A 268 13.15 -1.03 15.39
N SER A 269 12.27 -0.20 14.83
CA SER A 269 10.82 -0.43 14.80
C SER A 269 10.32 -0.90 13.43
N LEU A 270 11.03 -0.53 12.36
CA LEU A 270 10.66 -0.88 10.98
C LEU A 270 10.69 -2.41 10.78
N GLN A 271 9.55 -2.94 10.38
CA GLN A 271 9.31 -4.35 10.06
C GLN A 271 9.20 -4.57 8.55
N LYS A 272 8.73 -3.54 7.82
CA LYS A 272 8.49 -3.62 6.38
C LYS A 272 8.77 -2.27 5.73
N VAL A 273 9.55 -2.32 4.66
CA VAL A 273 9.78 -1.21 3.73
C VAL A 273 9.39 -1.74 2.37
N ILE A 274 8.49 -1.04 1.70
CA ILE A 274 8.03 -1.31 0.35
C ILE A 274 8.37 -0.07 -0.46
N ILE A 275 9.09 -0.23 -1.56
CA ILE A 275 9.31 0.83 -2.54
C ILE A 275 8.70 0.31 -3.85
N LYS A 276 7.82 1.08 -4.50
CA LYS A 276 7.04 0.75 -5.71
C LYS A 276 7.35 1.77 -6.82
N GLU A 277 7.00 1.37 -8.04
CA GLU A 277 7.61 1.70 -9.35
C GLU A 277 8.58 0.64 -9.88
N CYS A 278 8.23 -0.60 -9.58
CA CYS A 278 7.34 -1.40 -10.41
C CYS A 278 6.52 -2.30 -9.38
N ALA A 279 5.71 -3.30 -9.75
CA ALA A 279 4.49 -3.77 -9.07
C ALA A 279 4.50 -5.03 -8.12
N TYR A 280 3.65 -4.95 -7.07
CA TYR A 280 2.97 -5.95 -6.19
C TYR A 280 3.72 -7.09 -5.43
N SER A 281 3.69 -7.07 -4.08
CA SER A 281 2.87 -7.94 -3.18
C SER A 281 3.13 -7.72 -1.66
N LYS A 282 2.41 -8.43 -0.79
CA LYS A 282 2.45 -8.42 0.69
C LYS A 282 3.34 -9.60 1.16
N ASP A 283 4.42 -9.40 1.92
CA ASP A 283 4.59 -9.40 3.39
C ASP A 283 6.04 -9.83 3.65
N THR A 284 6.69 -9.23 4.65
CA THR A 284 8.15 -9.01 4.80
C THR A 284 8.70 -7.81 4.03
N LEU A 285 9.82 -7.25 4.50
CA LEU A 285 10.57 -6.16 3.86
C LEU A 285 11.05 -6.67 2.50
N GLU A 286 10.19 -6.53 1.48
CA GLU A 286 10.46 -6.83 0.09
C GLU A 286 10.75 -5.49 -0.60
N ILE A 287 11.99 -5.27 -1.04
CA ILE A 287 12.22 -4.33 -2.16
C ILE A 287 11.57 -5.05 -3.34
N VAL A 288 10.47 -4.51 -3.87
CA VAL A 288 9.72 -5.10 -4.99
C VAL A 288 9.78 -4.11 -6.12
N ASP A 289 10.40 -4.54 -7.21
CA ASP A 289 10.42 -3.82 -8.47
C ASP A 289 11.07 -2.42 -8.36
N CYS A 290 12.37 -2.38 -8.65
CA CYS A 290 13.14 -1.14 -8.69
C CYS A 290 13.38 -0.74 -10.15
N ALA A 291 12.78 0.36 -10.57
CA ALA A 291 13.30 1.16 -11.68
C ALA A 291 14.40 2.13 -11.24
N ILE A 292 15.21 1.70 -10.28
CA ILE A 292 16.06 2.62 -9.53
C ILE A 292 17.44 2.62 -10.17
N ASP A 293 17.87 3.83 -10.53
CA ASP A 293 19.24 4.20 -10.84
C ASP A 293 20.28 3.53 -9.93
N VAL A 294 21.36 3.10 -10.54
CA VAL A 294 22.43 2.26 -10.00
C VAL A 294 23.18 2.89 -8.83
N HIS A 295 23.01 4.19 -8.62
CA HIS A 295 23.65 4.92 -7.53
C HIS A 295 22.89 4.86 -6.19
N THR A 296 21.56 4.65 -6.19
CA THR A 296 20.76 4.76 -4.95
C THR A 296 20.57 3.42 -4.23
N MET A 297 20.45 2.33 -4.99
CA MET A 297 20.27 0.99 -4.42
C MET A 297 21.41 0.57 -3.49
N PRO A 298 22.69 0.74 -3.85
CA PRO A 298 23.80 0.39 -2.97
C PRO A 298 23.76 1.10 -1.62
N LEU A 299 23.29 2.35 -1.55
CA LEU A 299 23.15 3.09 -0.31
C LEU A 299 22.04 2.51 0.58
N ILE A 300 20.90 2.12 -0.02
CA ILE A 300 19.81 1.44 0.71
C ILE A 300 20.28 0.08 1.21
N LEU A 301 20.93 -0.69 0.34
CA LEU A 301 21.44 -2.02 0.70
C LEU A 301 22.54 -1.90 1.76
N GLU A 302 23.48 -0.95 1.65
CA GLU A 302 24.49 -0.67 2.67
C GLU A 302 23.86 -0.40 4.05
N LYS A 303 22.80 0.39 4.07
CA LYS A 303 22.19 0.87 5.31
C LYS A 303 21.22 -0.13 5.94
N TYR A 304 20.47 -0.87 5.12
CA TYR A 304 19.36 -1.73 5.56
C TYR A 304 19.54 -3.20 5.21
N GLY A 305 20.55 -3.56 4.42
CA GLY A 305 20.79 -4.89 3.86
C GLY A 305 20.86 -6.01 4.91
N LEU A 306 21.38 -5.70 6.10
CA LEU A 306 21.44 -6.65 7.22
C LEU A 306 20.06 -7.07 7.75
N LEU A 307 19.03 -6.23 7.57
CA LEU A 307 17.66 -6.50 8.01
C LEU A 307 16.83 -7.24 6.94
N ILE A 308 17.32 -7.30 5.70
CA ILE A 308 16.60 -7.87 4.56
C ILE A 308 16.62 -9.39 4.64
N GLN A 309 15.42 -10.00 4.71
CA GLN A 309 15.24 -11.45 4.65
C GLN A 309 14.58 -11.92 3.36
N ARG A 310 13.84 -11.04 2.67
CA ARG A 310 13.19 -11.34 1.40
C ARG A 310 13.42 -10.20 0.42
N LEU A 311 13.73 -10.49 -0.84
CA LEU A 311 13.99 -9.47 -1.85
C LEU A 311 13.28 -9.85 -3.17
N ARG A 312 12.69 -8.87 -3.87
CA ARG A 312 12.21 -9.01 -5.25
C ARG A 312 12.77 -7.94 -6.17
N PHE A 313 13.77 -8.29 -6.94
CA PHE A 313 14.33 -7.39 -7.94
C PHE A 313 13.69 -7.59 -9.32
N ASN A 314 13.43 -6.50 -10.04
CA ASN A 314 12.94 -6.51 -11.40
C ASN A 314 13.57 -5.35 -12.17
N SER A 315 14.34 -5.65 -13.20
CA SER A 315 14.95 -4.64 -14.07
C SER A 315 13.92 -4.11 -15.09
N LYS A 316 13.81 -2.78 -15.25
CA LYS A 316 12.87 -2.16 -16.21
C LYS A 316 13.40 -2.21 -17.67
N ASN A 317 14.72 -2.17 -17.93
CA ASN A 317 15.30 -2.20 -19.30
C ASN A 317 16.77 -2.68 -19.24
N SER A 318 17.13 -3.72 -20.00
CA SER A 318 18.43 -4.43 -19.92
C SER A 318 19.45 -4.01 -20.99
N ASP A 319 19.43 -2.75 -21.45
CA ASP A 319 20.38 -2.30 -22.47
C ASP A 319 21.73 -1.85 -21.87
N ASP A 320 21.79 -1.61 -20.54
CA ASP A 320 23.01 -1.17 -19.85
C ASP A 320 23.54 -2.23 -18.86
N PHE A 321 24.54 -3.00 -19.31
CA PHE A 321 25.11 -4.14 -18.57
C PHE A 321 25.94 -3.74 -17.35
N ASP A 322 26.55 -2.55 -17.36
CA ASP A 322 27.44 -2.09 -16.29
C ASP A 322 26.64 -1.74 -15.02
N GLU A 323 25.41 -1.29 -15.22
CA GLU A 323 24.44 -0.97 -14.19
C GLU A 323 24.00 -2.20 -13.39
N GLU A 324 23.66 -3.30 -14.08
CA GLU A 324 23.30 -4.57 -13.44
C GLU A 324 24.45 -5.11 -12.58
N LEU A 325 25.69 -5.02 -13.06
CA LEU A 325 26.85 -5.55 -12.37
C LEU A 325 27.16 -4.83 -11.04
N PHE A 326 26.98 -3.52 -10.99
CA PHE A 326 27.20 -2.74 -9.77
C PHE A 326 26.16 -3.07 -8.69
N PHE A 327 24.90 -3.23 -9.10
CA PHE A 327 23.83 -3.68 -8.20
C PHE A 327 24.12 -5.05 -7.58
N LEU A 328 24.51 -6.04 -8.40
CA LEU A 328 24.81 -7.40 -7.94
C LEU A 328 25.97 -7.41 -6.91
N LYS A 329 26.98 -6.54 -7.10
CA LYS A 329 28.12 -6.39 -6.16
C LYS A 329 27.69 -5.79 -4.81
N ALA A 330 26.89 -4.73 -4.83
CA ALA A 330 26.38 -4.12 -3.60
C ALA A 330 25.50 -5.11 -2.83
N PHE A 331 24.63 -5.81 -3.54
CA PHE A 331 23.74 -6.81 -2.96
C PHE A 331 24.51 -7.98 -2.32
N LYS A 332 25.55 -8.50 -2.98
CA LYS A 332 26.47 -9.50 -2.43
C LYS A 332 27.10 -9.05 -1.10
N SER A 333 27.41 -7.76 -0.99
CA SER A 333 28.16 -7.19 0.13
C SER A 333 27.27 -6.88 1.34
N PHE A 334 26.04 -6.42 1.10
CA PHE A 334 25.24 -5.84 2.17
C PHE A 334 24.06 -6.71 2.63
N CYS A 335 23.66 -7.75 1.89
CA CYS A 335 22.43 -8.51 2.17
C CYS A 335 22.66 -9.99 2.56
N PRO A 336 23.40 -10.30 3.64
CA PRO A 336 23.77 -11.67 3.99
C PRO A 336 22.60 -12.53 4.54
N ASN A 337 21.50 -11.90 4.98
CA ASN A 337 20.44 -12.57 5.72
C ASN A 337 19.26 -13.04 4.87
N ILE A 338 19.42 -13.03 3.55
CA ILE A 338 18.33 -13.33 2.62
C ILE A 338 17.96 -14.80 2.63
N THR A 339 16.66 -15.04 2.74
CA THR A 339 16.00 -16.36 2.73
C THR A 339 15.10 -16.54 1.51
N TYR A 340 14.63 -15.45 0.91
CA TYR A 340 13.82 -15.45 -0.32
C TYR A 340 14.37 -14.41 -1.29
N LEU A 341 14.61 -14.81 -2.54
CA LEU A 341 15.07 -13.93 -3.60
C LEU A 341 14.23 -14.16 -4.85
N TYR A 342 13.61 -13.12 -5.35
CA TYR A 342 13.01 -13.06 -6.68
C TYR A 342 13.84 -12.11 -7.54
N ILE A 343 14.15 -12.51 -8.77
CA ILE A 343 14.84 -11.69 -9.76
C ILE A 343 14.09 -11.82 -11.08
N SER A 344 13.85 -10.69 -11.74
CA SER A 344 13.34 -10.67 -13.11
C SER A 344 14.06 -9.68 -14.01
N ASN A 345 14.08 -9.99 -15.30
CA ASN A 345 14.62 -9.14 -16.38
C ASN A 345 16.12 -8.78 -16.25
N ILE A 346 16.94 -9.56 -15.54
CA ILE A 346 18.43 -9.43 -15.55
C ILE A 346 19.01 -10.42 -16.57
N GLU A 347 20.16 -10.13 -17.18
CA GLU A 347 20.91 -11.14 -17.92
C GLU A 347 21.42 -12.28 -17.00
N PHE A 348 21.34 -13.52 -17.47
CA PHE A 348 21.86 -14.66 -16.72
C PHE A 348 23.40 -14.76 -16.81
N SER A 349 24.11 -14.06 -15.92
CA SER A 349 25.57 -13.91 -15.94
C SER A 349 26.31 -14.73 -14.86
N ILE A 350 27.65 -14.87 -15.00
CA ILE A 350 28.52 -15.49 -13.98
C ILE A 350 28.40 -14.73 -12.64
N GLN A 351 28.27 -13.42 -12.69
CA GLN A 351 28.21 -12.56 -11.52
C GLN A 351 26.90 -12.74 -10.75
N LEU A 352 25.78 -12.97 -11.47
CA LEU A 352 24.52 -13.38 -10.85
C LEU A 352 24.69 -14.72 -10.12
N LEU A 353 25.38 -15.68 -10.72
CA LEU A 353 25.63 -16.98 -10.09
C LEU A 353 26.55 -16.88 -8.86
N GLU A 354 27.63 -16.11 -8.94
CA GLU A 354 28.49 -15.84 -7.77
C GLU A 354 27.72 -15.17 -6.63
N LEU A 355 26.84 -14.24 -6.96
CA LEU A 355 25.98 -13.58 -6.00
C LEU A 355 25.08 -14.60 -5.31
N ILE A 356 24.28 -15.35 -6.08
CA ILE A 356 23.34 -16.31 -5.50
C ILE A 356 24.13 -17.35 -4.68
N GLY A 357 25.30 -17.78 -5.16
CA GLY A 357 26.21 -18.65 -4.43
C GLY A 357 26.74 -18.06 -3.12
N SER A 358 26.78 -16.74 -2.94
CA SER A 358 27.20 -16.11 -1.69
C SER A 358 26.11 -16.09 -0.60
N LEU A 359 24.84 -16.28 -0.96
CA LEU A 359 23.70 -16.17 -0.06
C LEU A 359 23.47 -17.44 0.76
N GLN A 360 24.20 -17.59 1.86
CA GLN A 360 24.19 -18.82 2.67
C GLN A 360 22.83 -19.18 3.28
N ARG A 361 21.94 -18.21 3.51
CA ARG A 361 20.62 -18.42 4.13
C ARG A 361 19.48 -18.58 3.13
N LEU A 362 19.78 -18.56 1.82
CA LEU A 362 18.76 -18.56 0.78
C LEU A 362 18.01 -19.88 0.75
N GLN A 363 16.70 -19.84 0.96
CA GLN A 363 15.80 -21.01 0.95
C GLN A 363 14.90 -21.05 -0.28
N PHE A 364 14.57 -19.88 -0.85
CA PHE A 364 13.66 -19.74 -1.97
C PHE A 364 14.29 -18.82 -3.03
N LEU A 365 14.38 -19.30 -4.27
CA LEU A 365 14.85 -18.52 -5.41
C LEU A 365 13.78 -18.55 -6.52
N SER A 366 13.41 -17.38 -7.03
CA SER A 366 12.50 -17.23 -8.15
C SER A 366 13.16 -16.40 -9.24
N LEU A 367 13.14 -16.91 -10.47
CA LEU A 367 13.82 -16.34 -11.62
C LEU A 367 12.78 -16.16 -12.75
N ARG A 368 12.61 -14.94 -13.29
CA ARG A 368 11.61 -14.65 -14.34
C ARG A 368 12.19 -13.83 -15.50
N ARG A 369 12.10 -14.38 -16.72
CA ARG A 369 12.39 -13.75 -18.03
C ARG A 369 13.86 -13.30 -18.15
N TYR A 370 14.66 -14.08 -18.87
CA TYR A 370 16.08 -13.85 -19.11
C TYR A 370 16.35 -13.84 -20.61
N PHE A 371 17.07 -12.83 -21.09
CA PHE A 371 17.77 -12.93 -22.37
C PHE A 371 19.05 -13.72 -22.09
N ALA A 372 19.18 -14.92 -22.64
CA ALA A 372 20.39 -15.71 -22.54
C ALA A 372 21.13 -15.68 -23.87
N THR A 373 22.40 -15.28 -23.85
CA THR A 373 23.35 -15.66 -24.91
C THR A 373 24.47 -16.50 -24.29
N MET A 374 24.13 -17.67 -23.77
CA MET A 374 25.12 -18.53 -23.09
C MET A 374 25.71 -19.59 -24.02
N SER A 375 26.81 -19.22 -24.69
CA SER A 375 27.66 -20.19 -25.39
C SER A 375 28.66 -20.94 -24.48
N THR A 376 28.77 -20.64 -23.18
CA THR A 376 29.92 -21.11 -22.36
C THR A 376 29.66 -21.65 -20.94
N MET A 377 28.43 -21.77 -20.42
CA MET A 377 28.21 -21.98 -18.96
C MET A 377 27.78 -23.36 -18.47
N SER A 378 27.94 -24.43 -19.26
CA SER A 378 27.71 -25.80 -18.75
C SER A 378 28.64 -26.25 -17.61
N ARG A 379 29.61 -25.43 -17.16
CA ARG A 379 30.67 -25.85 -16.23
C ARG A 379 30.77 -25.09 -14.90
N HIS A 380 30.08 -23.96 -14.69
CA HIS A 380 30.36 -23.08 -13.54
C HIS A 380 29.11 -22.64 -12.75
N PHE A 381 28.22 -23.57 -12.42
CA PHE A 381 27.31 -23.32 -11.30
C PHE A 381 28.07 -23.46 -9.96
N PRO A 382 27.99 -22.47 -9.04
CA PRO A 382 28.74 -22.52 -7.79
C PRO A 382 28.28 -23.68 -6.88
N GLN A 383 29.23 -24.44 -6.35
CA GLN A 383 28.99 -25.50 -5.34
C GLN A 383 28.39 -24.96 -4.03
N SER A 384 28.40 -23.64 -3.79
CA SER A 384 27.87 -23.03 -2.57
C SER A 384 26.35 -22.92 -2.52
N LEU A 385 25.65 -23.00 -3.67
CA LEU A 385 24.18 -23.09 -3.72
C LEU A 385 23.64 -24.36 -3.03
N GLN A 386 24.54 -25.30 -2.71
CA GLN A 386 24.20 -26.71 -2.52
C GLN A 386 23.58 -27.10 -1.18
N ARG A 387 23.49 -26.20 -0.20
CA ARG A 387 23.18 -26.64 1.19
C ARG A 387 21.89 -26.10 1.79
N THR A 388 21.32 -25.01 1.27
CA THR A 388 20.20 -24.32 1.93
C THR A 388 18.98 -24.04 1.07
N LEU A 389 19.10 -24.14 -0.26
CA LEU A 389 18.02 -23.84 -1.20
C LEU A 389 16.98 -24.96 -1.25
N LYS A 390 15.74 -24.68 -0.85
CA LYS A 390 14.64 -25.68 -0.77
C LYS A 390 13.73 -25.68 -1.98
N LYS A 391 13.51 -24.52 -2.60
CA LYS A 391 12.62 -24.37 -3.77
C LYS A 391 13.22 -23.42 -4.81
N LEU A 392 13.08 -23.80 -6.07
CA LEU A 392 13.47 -23.00 -7.23
C LEU A 392 12.27 -22.82 -8.17
N LEU A 393 11.97 -21.59 -8.54
CA LEU A 393 10.92 -21.22 -9.48
C LEU A 393 11.53 -20.58 -10.73
N ILE A 394 11.17 -21.10 -11.90
CA ILE A 394 11.64 -20.65 -13.20
C ILE A 394 10.42 -20.32 -14.06
N TYR A 395 10.23 -19.04 -14.38
CA TYR A 395 9.03 -18.58 -15.07
C TYR A 395 9.15 -18.62 -16.60
N ARG A 396 10.32 -18.30 -17.13
CA ARG A 396 10.62 -18.34 -18.58
C ARG A 396 12.13 -18.30 -18.78
N LEU A 397 12.66 -19.25 -19.52
CA LEU A 397 14.02 -19.28 -20.04
C LEU A 397 13.89 -19.41 -21.55
N ASP A 398 14.51 -18.51 -22.31
CA ASP A 398 14.31 -18.45 -23.76
C ASP A 398 15.13 -19.53 -24.53
N ASP A 399 15.93 -20.36 -23.83
CA ASP A 399 16.72 -21.48 -24.39
C ASP A 399 16.48 -22.82 -23.63
N GLU A 400 16.11 -23.88 -24.37
CA GLU A 400 15.90 -25.25 -23.87
C GLU A 400 17.17 -25.84 -23.24
N LYS A 401 18.33 -25.56 -23.84
CA LYS A 401 19.63 -26.07 -23.38
C LYS A 401 20.01 -25.50 -22.02
N ASP A 402 19.70 -24.23 -21.80
CA ASP A 402 19.95 -23.54 -20.53
C ASP A 402 19.02 -24.05 -19.44
N THR A 403 17.74 -24.24 -19.79
CA THR A 403 16.75 -24.85 -18.88
C THR A 403 17.19 -26.25 -18.46
N ARG A 404 17.69 -27.05 -19.39
CA ARG A 404 18.21 -28.41 -19.14
C ARG A 404 19.42 -28.40 -18.21
N ALA A 405 20.43 -27.58 -18.50
CA ALA A 405 21.65 -27.51 -17.68
C ALA A 405 21.36 -27.08 -16.24
N LEU A 406 20.43 -26.14 -16.06
CA LEU A 406 20.01 -25.65 -14.76
C LEU A 406 19.23 -26.70 -13.97
N ILE A 407 18.35 -27.47 -14.63
CA ILE A 407 17.64 -28.61 -14.03
C ILE A 407 18.62 -29.74 -13.66
N GLU A 408 19.54 -30.12 -14.54
CA GLU A 408 20.57 -31.14 -14.25
C GLU A 408 21.46 -30.76 -13.07
N PHE A 409 21.85 -29.48 -12.99
CA PHE A 409 22.57 -28.96 -11.84
C PHE A 409 21.77 -29.10 -10.54
N CYS A 410 20.47 -28.76 -10.58
CA CYS A 410 19.57 -28.90 -9.44
C CYS A 410 19.41 -30.36 -8.98
N ILE A 411 19.29 -31.30 -9.92
CA ILE A 411 19.19 -32.75 -9.64
C ILE A 411 20.44 -33.26 -8.94
N ARG A 412 21.64 -32.88 -9.42
CA ARG A 412 22.93 -33.27 -8.80
C ARG A 412 23.09 -32.77 -7.37
N ASN A 413 22.32 -31.78 -6.96
CA ASN A 413 22.51 -31.03 -5.73
C ASN A 413 21.76 -31.64 -4.51
N LYS A 414 20.75 -32.49 -4.70
CA LYS A 414 20.00 -33.20 -3.64
C LYS A 414 19.36 -32.35 -2.51
N SER A 415 19.55 -31.02 -2.49
CA SER A 415 19.04 -30.09 -1.48
C SER A 415 17.71 -29.43 -1.86
N LEU A 416 17.34 -29.49 -3.13
CA LEU A 416 16.12 -28.91 -3.70
C LEU A 416 14.95 -29.88 -3.59
N ASN A 417 13.88 -29.48 -2.93
CA ASN A 417 12.67 -30.32 -2.82
C ASN A 417 11.76 -30.17 -4.06
N TYR A 418 11.74 -28.98 -4.68
CA TYR A 418 10.84 -28.65 -5.77
C TYR A 418 11.50 -27.72 -6.80
N VAL A 419 11.29 -28.04 -8.09
CA VAL A 419 11.62 -27.17 -9.23
C VAL A 419 10.33 -26.89 -10.01
N GLY A 420 9.91 -25.62 -10.03
CA GLY A 420 8.70 -25.20 -10.71
C GLY A 420 8.99 -24.53 -12.03
N VAL A 421 8.47 -25.08 -13.13
CA VAL A 421 8.60 -24.48 -14.48
C VAL A 421 7.23 -23.97 -14.92
N TYR A 422 7.11 -22.69 -15.30
CA TYR A 422 5.82 -22.07 -15.64
C TYR A 422 5.34 -22.39 -17.06
N ILE A 423 6.24 -22.41 -18.04
CA ILE A 423 5.93 -22.79 -19.43
C ILE A 423 6.60 -24.12 -19.74
N TYR A 424 5.80 -25.18 -19.81
CA TYR A 424 6.29 -26.51 -20.17
C TYR A 424 6.69 -26.63 -21.65
N SER A 425 6.09 -25.82 -22.54
CA SER A 425 6.26 -25.95 -24.00
C SER A 425 7.70 -25.81 -24.49
N ASP A 426 8.60 -25.27 -23.67
CA ASP A 426 10.02 -25.07 -24.02
C ASP A 426 10.88 -26.32 -23.71
N LEU A 427 10.30 -27.37 -23.11
CA LEU A 427 10.98 -28.63 -22.78
C LEU A 427 10.38 -29.80 -23.56
N ASN A 428 11.23 -30.53 -24.29
CA ASN A 428 10.87 -31.76 -25.00
C ASN A 428 10.25 -32.81 -24.05
N GLU A 429 9.18 -33.50 -24.49
CA GLU A 429 8.50 -34.55 -23.72
C GLU A 429 9.43 -35.65 -23.21
N ASN A 430 10.46 -36.01 -23.98
CA ASN A 430 11.44 -37.04 -23.58
C ASN A 430 12.24 -36.59 -22.35
N PHE A 431 12.65 -35.32 -22.31
CA PHE A 431 13.38 -34.77 -21.17
C PHE A 431 12.51 -34.67 -19.92
N ARG A 432 11.22 -34.33 -20.07
CA ARG A 432 10.29 -34.32 -18.93
C ARG A 432 10.17 -35.70 -18.28
N LYS A 433 9.99 -36.74 -19.10
CA LYS A 433 9.94 -38.12 -18.62
C LYS A 433 11.25 -38.54 -17.96
N GLU A 434 12.39 -38.12 -18.52
CA GLU A 434 13.71 -38.40 -17.94
C GLU A 434 13.92 -37.71 -16.58
N ALA A 435 13.54 -36.43 -16.45
CA ALA A 435 13.63 -35.68 -15.21
C ALA A 435 12.62 -36.16 -14.14
N GLU A 436 11.45 -36.64 -14.54
CA GLU A 436 10.45 -37.24 -13.63
C GLU A 436 10.83 -38.66 -13.19
N THR A 437 11.69 -39.37 -13.95
CA THR A 437 12.14 -40.73 -13.64
C THR A 437 13.49 -40.77 -12.91
N HIS A 438 14.33 -39.73 -13.05
CA HIS A 438 15.61 -39.60 -12.36
C HIS A 438 15.46 -38.92 -10.98
N ASP A 439 15.43 -39.77 -9.95
CA ASP A 439 15.76 -39.49 -8.55
C ASP A 439 14.61 -38.99 -7.63
N ALA A 440 14.40 -39.70 -6.53
CA ALA A 440 13.27 -39.58 -5.60
C ALA A 440 13.26 -38.30 -4.73
N ASN A 441 14.18 -37.36 -4.97
CA ASN A 441 14.44 -36.22 -4.08
C ASN A 441 14.07 -34.85 -4.67
N VAL A 442 13.88 -34.71 -5.99
CA VAL A 442 13.55 -33.42 -6.63
C VAL A 442 12.29 -33.57 -7.47
N VAL A 443 11.18 -32.93 -7.06
CA VAL A 443 9.92 -33.01 -7.84
C VAL A 443 9.83 -31.85 -8.82
N LEU A 444 9.81 -32.17 -10.12
CA LEU A 444 9.48 -31.21 -11.18
C LEU A 444 7.96 -31.00 -11.21
N VAL A 445 7.49 -29.77 -11.04
CA VAL A 445 6.06 -29.45 -11.01
C VAL A 445 5.74 -28.19 -11.82
N PRO A 446 4.49 -27.99 -12.26
CA PRO A 446 4.07 -26.70 -12.76
C PRO A 446 4.33 -25.65 -11.67
N SER A 447 4.90 -24.50 -12.01
CA SER A 447 5.17 -23.45 -11.02
C SER A 447 3.90 -23.00 -10.28
N SER A 448 2.72 -23.12 -10.91
CA SER A 448 1.41 -22.90 -10.28
C SER A 448 1.06 -23.86 -9.14
N ARG A 449 1.72 -25.02 -9.05
CA ARG A 449 1.58 -25.98 -7.93
C ARG A 449 2.54 -25.73 -6.78
N ILE A 450 3.56 -24.88 -6.98
CA ILE A 450 4.44 -24.46 -5.89
C ILE A 450 3.83 -23.23 -5.23
N ILE A 451 3.05 -23.48 -4.17
CA ILE A 451 2.65 -22.41 -3.27
C ILE A 451 3.87 -22.03 -2.44
N VAL A 452 4.41 -20.84 -2.70
CA VAL A 452 5.24 -20.13 -1.73
C VAL A 452 4.26 -19.27 -0.95
N ASN A 453 4.04 -19.57 0.32
CA ASN A 453 3.29 -18.66 1.19
C ASN A 453 4.10 -17.37 1.29
N CYS A 454 3.69 -16.38 0.49
CA CYS A 454 4.12 -14.99 0.59
C CYS A 454 3.82 -14.48 1.99
#